data_AF-Q7YZV1-F1
#
_entry.id   AF-Q7YZV1-F1
#
_cell.length_a   1.000
_cell.length_b   1.000
_cell.length_c   1.000
_cell.angle_alpha   90.00
_cell.angle_beta   90.00
_cell.angle_gamma   90.00
#
_symmetry.space_group_name_H-M   'P 1'
#
loop_
_entity.id
_entity.type
_entity.pdbx_description
1 polymer ?
#
loop_
_entity_poly.entity_id
_entity_poly.type
_entity_poly.pdbx_seq_one_letter_code
_entity_poly.pdbx_strand_id
1 'polypeptide(L)'
;MEALNRFSQEEKDILRRSWKVLDKNLNHTAYNIFEMIFNQSPDTRQLFPFMKFNTGGRSKEIEFHALRFMQVLESVVKTLDNPETLNPLCDNLGRVHGRLSESRGFRTHHWGVFIECTLFHFRKVLGQDTYFHRMDALDKVIINWRIIIRLLIKQMKRGFNTDIKNRQASRELEESNKASTSSSPISQESCSLGTGLRKNSRQLMFLAVPGAAAATMSQSLTLPAINNNNYRKGSDSRLSTVSALSATSVSPAIERAPSTGLLRPLKEFARRRFINHF
;
A
#
# COMPACT_ATOMS: atom_id res chain seq x y z
N MET A 1 -13.24 12.84 2.32
CA MET A 1 -13.13 11.80 3.38
C MET A 1 -13.90 12.11 4.67
N GLU A 2 -14.60 13.26 4.70
CA GLU A 2 -15.40 13.94 5.74
C GLU A 2 -15.87 13.15 6.97
N ALA A 3 -16.34 11.91 6.82
CA ALA A 3 -16.76 11.10 7.96
C ALA A 3 -15.62 10.82 8.97
N LEU A 4 -14.34 10.94 8.58
CA LEU A 4 -13.22 10.91 9.53
C LEU A 4 -13.14 12.17 10.43
N ASN A 5 -13.71 13.31 10.02
CA ASN A 5 -13.81 14.51 10.88
C ASN A 5 -14.73 14.29 12.09
N ARG A 6 -15.57 13.24 12.05
CA ARG A 6 -16.50 12.88 13.14
C ARG A 6 -15.86 11.99 14.21
N PHE A 7 -14.60 11.57 14.02
CA PHE A 7 -13.86 10.83 15.03
C PHE A 7 -13.43 11.77 16.15
N SER A 8 -13.78 11.41 17.39
CA SER A 8 -13.29 12.08 18.59
C SER A 8 -11.76 12.01 18.69
N GLN A 9 -11.17 12.91 19.48
CA GLN A 9 -9.72 12.89 19.70
C GLN A 9 -9.25 11.57 20.32
N GLU A 10 -10.03 10.97 21.22
CA GLU A 10 -9.73 9.66 21.83
C GLU A 10 -9.66 8.55 20.77
N GLU A 11 -10.61 8.50 19.83
CA GLU A 11 -10.61 7.53 18.74
C GLU A 11 -9.42 7.73 17.80
N LYS A 12 -9.06 8.98 17.49
CA LYS A 12 -7.85 9.31 16.72
C LYS A 12 -6.58 8.88 17.43
N ASP A 13 -6.47 9.07 18.75
CA ASP A 13 -5.29 8.69 19.52
C ASP A 13 -5.18 7.18 19.73
N ILE A 14 -6.31 6.47 19.89
CA ILE A 14 -6.38 5.01 19.82
C ILE A 14 -5.86 4.50 18.46
N LEU A 15 -6.25 5.14 17.36
CA LEU A 15 -5.76 4.81 16.01
C LEU A 15 -4.25 5.06 15.88
N ARG A 16 -3.76 6.25 16.27
CA ARG A 16 -2.33 6.58 16.28
C ARG A 16 -1.52 5.60 17.15
N ARG A 17 -2.06 5.17 18.30
CA ARG A 17 -1.43 4.15 19.17
C ARG A 17 -1.39 2.78 18.50
N SER A 18 -2.49 2.31 17.91
CA SER A 18 -2.54 1.02 17.22
C SER A 18 -1.61 0.94 16.02
N TRP A 19 -1.45 2.04 15.29
CA TRP A 19 -0.49 2.09 14.19
C TRP A 19 0.96 1.93 14.66
N LYS A 20 1.33 2.51 15.81
CA LYS A 20 2.66 2.31 16.43
C LYS A 20 2.92 0.85 16.87
N VAL A 21 1.87 0.03 17.00
CA VAL A 21 2.00 -1.43 17.22
C VAL A 21 2.16 -2.15 15.87
N LEU A 22 1.26 -1.87 14.92
CA LEU A 22 1.25 -2.49 13.59
C LEU A 22 2.55 -2.23 12.81
N ASP A 23 3.11 -1.03 12.89
CA ASP A 23 4.32 -0.63 12.16
C ASP A 23 5.59 -1.41 12.58
N LYS A 24 5.61 -1.98 13.78
CA LYS A 24 6.70 -2.86 14.24
C LYS A 24 6.81 -4.14 13.40
N ASN A 25 5.68 -4.63 12.89
CA ASN A 25 5.56 -5.90 12.16
C ASN A 25 5.11 -5.70 10.69
N LEU A 26 5.17 -4.46 10.17
CA LEU A 26 4.46 -4.01 8.97
C LEU A 26 4.58 -4.97 7.77
N ASN A 27 5.80 -5.35 7.39
CA ASN A 27 6.07 -6.27 6.27
C ASN A 27 5.37 -7.64 6.44
N HIS A 28 5.46 -8.23 7.63
CA HIS A 28 4.89 -9.53 7.91
C HIS A 28 3.36 -9.47 7.93
N THR A 29 2.79 -8.46 8.59
CA THR A 29 1.35 -8.22 8.61
C THR A 29 0.80 -7.99 7.19
N ALA A 30 1.48 -7.16 6.39
CA ALA A 30 1.09 -6.86 5.01
C ALA A 30 1.09 -8.13 4.13
N TYR A 31 2.19 -8.89 4.17
CA TYR A 31 2.31 -10.12 3.41
C TYR A 31 1.22 -11.14 3.80
N ASN A 32 0.99 -11.35 5.10
CA ASN A 32 -0.01 -12.31 5.56
C ASN A 32 -1.45 -11.92 5.13
N ILE A 33 -1.78 -10.62 5.12
CA ILE A 33 -3.08 -10.14 4.62
C ILE A 33 -3.28 -10.54 3.16
N PHE A 34 -2.27 -10.36 2.31
CA PHE A 34 -2.35 -10.74 0.91
C PHE A 34 -2.37 -12.26 0.72
N GLU A 35 -1.55 -13.02 1.47
CA GLU A 35 -1.60 -14.49 1.49
C GLU A 35 -2.99 -15.01 1.88
N MET A 36 -3.65 -14.40 2.87
CA MET A 36 -5.03 -14.71 3.24
C MET A 36 -6.02 -14.37 2.12
N ILE A 37 -5.89 -13.22 1.45
CA ILE A 37 -6.72 -12.85 0.29
C ILE A 37 -6.58 -13.88 -0.85
N PHE A 38 -5.36 -14.32 -1.16
CA PHE A 38 -5.11 -15.32 -2.21
C PHE A 38 -5.58 -16.74 -1.86
N ASN A 39 -5.93 -16.99 -0.61
CA ASN A 39 -6.52 -18.25 -0.15
C ASN A 39 -8.05 -18.17 -0.03
N GLN A 40 -8.59 -17.01 0.37
CA GLN A 40 -10.03 -16.75 0.45
C GLN A 40 -10.68 -16.43 -0.91
N SER A 41 -9.92 -15.86 -1.86
CA SER A 41 -10.37 -15.49 -3.20
C SER A 41 -9.27 -15.81 -4.22
N PRO A 42 -9.06 -17.10 -4.60
CA PRO A 42 -7.94 -17.50 -5.46
C PRO A 42 -7.93 -16.85 -6.85
N ASP A 43 -9.10 -16.42 -7.34
CA ASP A 43 -9.25 -15.62 -8.57
C ASP A 43 -8.43 -14.32 -8.55
N THR A 44 -8.24 -13.71 -7.38
CA THR A 44 -7.43 -12.49 -7.23
C THR A 44 -5.98 -12.66 -7.69
N ARG A 45 -5.44 -13.89 -7.74
CA ARG A 45 -4.08 -14.16 -8.24
C ARG A 45 -3.91 -13.70 -9.70
N GLN A 46 -4.97 -13.78 -10.52
CA GLN A 46 -4.94 -13.37 -11.94
C GLN A 46 -4.73 -11.85 -12.13
N LEU A 47 -5.03 -11.05 -11.11
CA LEU A 47 -4.82 -9.59 -11.10
C LEU A 47 -3.33 -9.24 -11.10
N PHE A 48 -2.48 -10.20 -10.69
CA PHE A 48 -1.05 -10.05 -10.44
C PHE A 48 -0.17 -10.95 -11.34
N PRO A 49 -0.35 -10.94 -12.69
CA PRO A 49 0.24 -11.93 -13.60
C PRO A 49 1.78 -11.89 -13.70
N PHE A 50 2.42 -10.84 -13.15
CA PHE A 50 3.88 -10.71 -13.08
C PHE A 50 4.48 -11.22 -11.76
N MET A 51 3.64 -11.68 -10.82
CA MET A 51 4.10 -12.10 -9.49
C MET A 51 4.33 -13.60 -9.44
N LYS A 52 5.55 -14.02 -9.09
CA LYS A 52 5.91 -15.43 -9.02
C LYS A 52 5.42 -16.02 -7.70
N PHE A 53 4.25 -16.66 -7.73
CA PHE A 53 3.73 -17.47 -6.63
C PHE A 53 4.57 -18.76 -6.46
N ASN A 54 5.78 -18.61 -5.92
CA ASN A 54 6.67 -19.73 -5.62
C ASN A 54 6.02 -20.65 -4.57
N THR A 55 5.98 -21.95 -4.83
CA THR A 55 5.30 -22.97 -4.01
C THR A 55 5.91 -23.22 -2.62
N GLY A 56 6.94 -22.47 -2.22
CA GLY A 56 7.63 -22.61 -0.94
C GLY A 56 8.32 -21.33 -0.44
N GLY A 57 7.87 -20.13 -0.84
CA GLY A 57 8.50 -18.90 -0.36
C GLY A 57 7.78 -17.61 -0.75
N ARG A 58 7.97 -16.57 0.06
CA ARG A 58 7.33 -15.25 -0.14
C ARG A 58 7.78 -14.61 -1.45
N SER A 59 6.81 -14.24 -2.30
CA SER A 59 7.07 -13.38 -3.46
C SER A 59 7.42 -11.96 -3.00
N LYS A 60 8.55 -11.45 -3.50
CA LYS A 60 9.01 -10.07 -3.26
C LYS A 60 8.08 -9.04 -3.91
N GLU A 61 7.44 -9.43 -5.01
CA GLU A 61 6.48 -8.61 -5.74
C GLU A 61 5.17 -8.45 -4.93
N ILE A 62 4.72 -9.54 -4.30
CA ILE A 62 3.57 -9.55 -3.39
C ILE A 62 3.88 -8.74 -2.12
N GLU A 63 5.05 -8.93 -1.50
CA GLU A 63 5.48 -8.14 -0.34
C GLU A 63 5.55 -6.63 -0.68
N PHE A 64 6.14 -6.27 -1.82
CA PHE A 64 6.21 -4.88 -2.27
C PHE A 64 4.82 -4.27 -2.52
N HIS A 65 3.90 -5.00 -3.15
CA HIS A 65 2.54 -4.52 -3.36
C HIS A 65 1.77 -4.38 -2.03
N ALA A 66 1.89 -5.35 -1.13
CA ALA A 66 1.28 -5.30 0.19
C ALA A 66 1.80 -4.12 1.04
N LEU A 67 3.10 -3.81 0.95
CA LEU A 67 3.68 -2.61 1.56
C LEU A 67 3.12 -1.32 0.98
N ARG A 68 2.89 -1.23 -0.35
CA ARG A 68 2.22 -0.05 -0.94
C ARG A 68 0.79 0.14 -0.45
N PHE A 69 0.07 -0.93 -0.12
CA PHE A 69 -1.21 -0.81 0.60
C PHE A 69 -1.00 -0.24 2.02
N MET A 70 -0.07 -0.79 2.80
CA MET A 70 0.16 -0.30 4.18
C MET A 70 0.58 1.17 4.22
N GLN A 71 1.29 1.68 3.20
CA GLN A 71 1.59 3.10 3.05
C GLN A 71 0.33 3.99 2.89
N VAL A 72 -0.75 3.48 2.31
CA VAL A 72 -2.04 4.21 2.23
C VAL A 72 -2.66 4.31 3.62
N LEU A 73 -2.66 3.23 4.42
CA LEU A 73 -3.10 3.30 5.83
C LEU A 73 -2.21 4.19 6.70
N GLU A 74 -0.89 4.14 6.49
CA GLU A 74 0.05 5.05 7.16
C GLU A 74 -0.28 6.52 6.86
N SER A 75 -0.67 6.80 5.61
CA SER A 75 -1.11 8.14 5.18
C SER A 75 -2.38 8.55 5.90
N VAL A 76 -3.38 7.67 6.04
CA VAL A 76 -4.60 7.96 6.83
C VAL A 76 -4.27 8.34 8.26
N VAL A 77 -3.40 7.58 8.94
CA VAL A 77 -3.03 7.84 10.34
C VAL A 77 -2.31 9.18 10.51
N LYS A 78 -1.54 9.60 9.49
CA LYS A 78 -0.86 10.90 9.47
C LYS A 78 -1.79 12.07 9.15
N THR A 79 -2.92 11.84 8.49
CA THR A 79 -3.87 12.89 8.06
C THR A 79 -5.23 12.78 8.76
N LEU A 80 -5.34 12.15 9.93
CA LEU A 80 -6.60 12.01 10.68
C LEU A 80 -7.28 13.35 11.02
N ASP A 81 -6.52 14.44 11.04
CA ASP A 81 -6.99 15.79 11.35
C ASP A 81 -7.31 16.62 10.10
N ASN A 82 -6.78 16.20 8.94
CA ASN A 82 -6.99 16.84 7.63
C ASN A 82 -7.31 15.78 6.55
N PRO A 83 -8.36 14.94 6.72
CA PRO A 83 -8.54 13.73 5.93
C PRO A 83 -8.91 13.99 4.47
N GLU A 84 -9.38 15.19 4.10
CA GLU A 84 -9.67 15.54 2.70
C GLU A 84 -8.42 15.51 1.81
N THR A 85 -7.22 15.67 2.37
CA THR A 85 -5.95 15.54 1.63
C THR A 85 -5.75 14.17 0.98
N LEU A 86 -6.46 13.14 1.47
CA LEU A 86 -6.45 11.79 0.90
C LEU A 86 -7.36 11.63 -0.32
N ASN A 87 -8.25 12.59 -0.62
CA ASN A 87 -9.22 12.45 -1.71
C ASN A 87 -8.56 12.19 -3.08
N PRO A 88 -7.49 12.91 -3.50
CA PRO A 88 -6.83 12.66 -4.80
C PRO A 88 -6.13 11.30 -4.85
N LEU A 89 -5.46 10.91 -3.76
CA LEU A 89 -4.83 9.59 -3.63
C LEU A 89 -5.87 8.47 -3.78
N CYS A 90 -6.99 8.57 -3.06
CA CYS A 90 -8.06 7.58 -3.12
C CYS A 90 -8.75 7.56 -4.49
N ASP A 91 -8.94 8.72 -5.14
CA ASP A 91 -9.54 8.79 -6.47
C ASP A 91 -8.62 8.15 -7.52
N ASN A 92 -7.33 8.47 -7.53
CA ASN A 92 -6.35 7.86 -8.43
C ASN A 92 -6.24 6.34 -8.21
N LEU A 93 -6.12 5.88 -6.96
CA LEU A 93 -6.16 4.45 -6.63
C LEU A 93 -7.47 3.80 -7.08
N GLY A 94 -8.60 4.49 -6.98
CA GLY A 94 -9.88 4.07 -7.54
C GLY A 94 -9.81 3.85 -9.05
N ARG A 95 -9.32 4.83 -9.79
CA ARG A 95 -9.16 4.76 -11.26
C ARG A 95 -8.24 3.63 -11.68
N VAL A 96 -7.12 3.42 -10.98
CA VAL A 96 -6.21 2.26 -11.20
C VAL A 96 -6.97 0.93 -11.15
N HIS A 97 -7.88 0.76 -10.18
CA HIS A 97 -8.69 -0.45 -10.08
C HIS A 97 -9.81 -0.53 -11.13
N GLY A 98 -10.32 0.61 -11.62
CA GLY A 98 -11.23 0.67 -12.77
C GLY A 98 -10.59 0.05 -14.02
N ARG A 99 -9.34 0.43 -14.32
CA ARG A 99 -8.54 -0.15 -15.42
C ARG A 99 -8.27 -1.64 -15.25
N LEU A 100 -8.10 -2.12 -14.01
CA LEU A 100 -7.96 -3.55 -13.72
C LEU A 100 -9.28 -4.33 -13.85
N SER A 101 -10.44 -3.66 -13.80
CA SER A 101 -11.74 -4.31 -14.00
C SER A 101 -11.88 -4.82 -15.43
N GLU A 102 -11.58 -3.96 -16.41
CA GLU A 102 -11.56 -4.33 -17.83
C GLU A 102 -10.40 -5.27 -18.16
N SER A 103 -9.16 -4.92 -17.78
CA SER A 103 -7.97 -5.63 -18.26
C SER A 103 -7.67 -6.97 -17.57
N ARG A 104 -8.22 -7.22 -16.36
CA ARG A 104 -7.95 -8.43 -15.56
C ARG A 104 -9.15 -8.97 -14.77
N GLY A 105 -10.36 -8.42 -14.98
CA GLY A 105 -11.55 -8.88 -14.26
C GLY A 105 -11.58 -8.53 -12.77
N PHE A 106 -10.94 -7.42 -12.35
CA PHE A 106 -11.13 -6.90 -10.99
C PHE A 106 -12.61 -6.60 -10.72
N ARG A 107 -13.14 -7.08 -9.59
CA ARG A 107 -14.56 -6.95 -9.23
C ARG A 107 -14.70 -6.30 -7.85
N THR A 108 -15.76 -5.51 -7.67
CA THR A 108 -15.99 -4.74 -6.42
C THR A 108 -16.18 -5.58 -5.16
N HIS A 109 -16.46 -6.89 -5.28
CA HIS A 109 -16.49 -7.85 -4.16
C HIS A 109 -15.11 -8.15 -3.56
N HIS A 110 -14.01 -8.01 -4.32
CA HIS A 110 -12.65 -8.19 -3.81
C HIS A 110 -12.33 -7.22 -2.66
N TRP A 111 -12.97 -6.03 -2.66
CA TRP A 111 -12.93 -5.09 -1.53
C TRP A 111 -13.52 -5.62 -0.23
N GLY A 112 -14.48 -6.55 -0.29
CA GLY A 112 -15.05 -7.20 0.90
C GLY A 112 -14.05 -8.15 1.55
N VAL A 113 -13.49 -9.08 0.76
CA VAL A 113 -12.42 -9.99 1.17
C VAL A 113 -11.24 -9.20 1.74
N PHE A 114 -10.88 -8.09 1.09
CA PHE A 114 -9.82 -7.19 1.52
C PHE A 114 -10.04 -6.62 2.94
N ILE A 115 -11.25 -6.14 3.26
CA ILE A 115 -11.58 -5.60 4.58
C ILE A 115 -11.38 -6.66 5.64
N GLU A 116 -12.00 -7.84 5.49
CA GLU A 116 -12.01 -8.84 6.56
C GLU A 116 -10.64 -9.49 6.77
N CYS A 117 -9.85 -9.73 5.70
CA CYS A 117 -8.47 -10.20 5.85
C CYS A 117 -7.59 -9.17 6.58
N THR A 118 -7.73 -7.87 6.25
CA THR A 118 -7.00 -6.80 6.93
C THR A 118 -7.36 -6.73 8.42
N LEU A 119 -8.66 -6.75 8.76
CA LEU A 119 -9.13 -6.65 10.14
C LEU A 119 -8.81 -7.89 10.98
N PHE A 120 -8.84 -9.09 10.39
CA PHE A 120 -8.39 -10.32 11.04
C PHE A 120 -6.93 -10.22 11.48
N HIS A 121 -6.03 -9.83 10.57
CA HIS A 121 -4.61 -9.68 10.90
C HIS A 121 -4.34 -8.49 11.84
N PHE A 122 -5.10 -7.40 11.74
CA PHE A 122 -4.99 -6.29 12.68
C PHE A 122 -5.40 -6.72 14.08
N ARG A 123 -6.50 -7.47 14.24
CA ARG A 123 -6.92 -8.03 15.54
C ARG A 123 -5.87 -8.96 16.11
N LYS A 124 -5.29 -9.85 15.27
CA LYS A 124 -4.24 -10.78 15.69
C LYS A 124 -2.97 -10.08 16.19
N VAL A 125 -2.53 -9.00 15.54
CA VAL A 125 -1.33 -8.24 15.96
C VAL A 125 -1.62 -7.33 17.16
N LEU A 126 -2.79 -6.70 17.22
CA LEU A 126 -3.14 -5.80 18.31
C LEU A 126 -3.44 -6.56 19.61
N GLY A 127 -4.10 -7.71 19.58
CA GLY A 127 -4.36 -8.54 20.77
C GLY A 127 -3.09 -9.08 21.47
N GLN A 128 -1.91 -8.90 20.88
CA GLN A 128 -0.60 -9.20 21.45
C GLN A 128 0.07 -8.00 22.14
N ASP A 129 -0.46 -6.78 22.02
CA ASP A 129 0.06 -5.60 22.70
C ASP A 129 -0.60 -5.41 24.08
N THR A 130 0.21 -5.07 25.09
CA THR A 130 -0.22 -4.90 26.49
C THR A 130 -1.44 -3.99 26.72
N TYR A 131 -1.70 -3.02 25.85
CA TYR A 131 -2.87 -2.14 25.95
C TYR A 131 -4.09 -2.69 25.21
N PHE A 132 -3.86 -3.27 24.02
CA PHE A 132 -4.91 -3.83 23.17
C PHE A 132 -5.22 -5.31 23.45
N HIS A 133 -4.58 -5.92 24.45
CA HIS A 133 -4.97 -7.23 24.98
C HIS A 133 -6.32 -7.20 25.70
N ARG A 134 -6.73 -6.04 26.23
CA ARG A 134 -8.09 -5.84 26.75
C ARG A 134 -9.11 -5.88 25.61
N MET A 135 -10.15 -6.69 25.76
CA MET A 135 -11.20 -6.85 24.75
C MET A 135 -11.91 -5.54 24.38
N ASP A 136 -12.18 -4.66 25.35
CA ASP A 136 -12.85 -3.37 25.10
C ASP A 136 -12.01 -2.43 24.22
N ALA A 137 -10.71 -2.31 24.52
CA ALA A 137 -9.76 -1.56 23.72
C ALA A 137 -9.56 -2.18 22.33
N LEU A 138 -9.53 -3.52 22.24
CA LEU A 138 -9.38 -4.26 20.99
C LEU A 138 -10.59 -4.10 20.06
N ASP A 139 -11.80 -4.21 20.60
CA ASP A 139 -13.02 -4.07 19.81
C ASP A 139 -13.23 -2.62 19.36
N LYS A 140 -13.03 -1.63 20.25
CA LYS A 140 -13.08 -0.21 19.88
C LYS A 140 -12.11 0.12 18.73
N VAL A 141 -10.85 -0.34 18.80
CA VAL A 141 -9.88 -0.04 17.73
C VAL A 141 -10.16 -0.79 16.43
N ILE A 142 -10.67 -2.03 16.48
CA ILE A 142 -11.03 -2.79 15.28
C ILE A 142 -12.29 -2.25 14.61
N ILE A 143 -13.24 -1.70 15.37
CA ILE A 143 -14.38 -0.93 14.84
C ILE A 143 -13.87 0.33 14.12
N ASN A 144 -12.95 1.09 14.73
CA ASN A 144 -12.38 2.29 14.14
C ASN A 144 -11.63 2.00 12.82
N TRP A 145 -10.82 0.94 12.78
CA TRP A 145 -10.19 0.48 11.53
C TRP A 145 -11.20 0.01 10.49
N ARG A 146 -12.26 -0.70 10.89
CA ARG A 146 -13.35 -1.13 10.01
C ARG A 146 -14.06 0.04 9.36
N ILE A 147 -14.23 1.15 10.08
CA ILE A 147 -14.78 2.40 9.54
C ILE A 147 -13.78 3.05 8.55
N ILE A 148 -12.50 3.22 8.93
CA ILE A 148 -11.46 3.78 8.05
C ILE A 148 -11.39 3.06 6.70
N ILE A 149 -11.27 1.73 6.71
CA ILE A 149 -11.07 0.95 5.48
C ILE A 149 -12.33 1.03 4.60
N ARG A 150 -13.52 1.04 5.19
CA ARG A 150 -14.79 1.28 4.47
C ARG A 150 -14.87 2.69 3.88
N LEU A 151 -14.35 3.72 4.55
CA LEU A 151 -14.32 5.09 4.03
C LEU A 151 -13.30 5.27 2.88
N LEU A 152 -12.11 4.68 3.01
CA LEU A 152 -11.14 4.58 1.91
C LEU A 152 -11.79 3.92 0.68
N ILE A 153 -12.39 2.74 0.84
CA ILE A 153 -13.03 2.01 -0.25
C ILE A 153 -14.24 2.78 -0.82
N LYS A 154 -15.00 3.52 0.01
CA LYS A 154 -16.07 4.41 -0.47
C LYS A 154 -15.53 5.54 -1.35
N GLN A 155 -14.40 6.15 -0.99
CA GLN A 155 -13.76 7.18 -1.81
C GLN A 155 -13.12 6.59 -3.08
N MET A 156 -12.43 5.45 -2.98
CA MET A 156 -11.87 4.73 -4.14
C MET A 156 -12.95 4.27 -5.13
N LYS A 157 -14.14 3.89 -4.65
CA LYS A 157 -15.29 3.57 -5.52
C LYS A 157 -15.76 4.76 -6.37
N ARG A 158 -15.50 6.01 -5.98
CA ARG A 158 -15.78 7.20 -6.83
C ARG A 158 -14.87 7.23 -8.05
N GLY A 159 -13.55 7.15 -7.85
CA GLY A 159 -12.56 7.11 -8.93
C GLY A 159 -12.70 5.87 -9.81
N PHE A 160 -13.01 4.71 -9.21
CA PHE A 160 -13.34 3.47 -9.93
C PHE A 160 -14.52 3.68 -10.89
N ASN A 161 -15.66 4.15 -10.38
CA ASN A 161 -16.85 4.39 -11.19
C ASN A 161 -16.61 5.45 -12.28
N THR A 162 -15.73 6.43 -12.03
CA THR A 162 -15.37 7.46 -13.02
C THR A 162 -14.51 6.88 -14.14
N ASP A 163 -13.50 6.05 -13.86
CA ASP A 163 -12.68 5.39 -14.88
C ASP A 163 -13.53 4.45 -15.76
N ILE A 164 -14.47 3.70 -15.15
CA ILE A 164 -15.44 2.87 -15.87
C ILE A 164 -16.36 3.70 -16.78
N LYS A 165 -17.01 4.75 -16.25
CA LYS A 165 -17.90 5.63 -17.06
C LYS A 165 -17.17 6.30 -18.22
N ASN A 166 -15.96 6.80 -17.98
CA ASN A 166 -15.16 7.44 -19.03
C ASN A 166 -14.80 6.43 -20.15
N ARG A 167 -14.55 5.16 -19.81
CA ARG A 167 -14.31 4.08 -20.78
C ARG A 167 -15.55 3.73 -21.59
N GLN A 168 -16.72 3.67 -20.96
CA GLN A 168 -17.99 3.42 -21.65
C GLN A 168 -18.28 4.51 -22.69
N ALA A 169 -18.26 5.78 -22.27
CA ALA A 169 -18.45 6.92 -23.16
C ALA A 169 -17.40 7.00 -24.30
N SER A 170 -16.16 6.55 -24.06
CA SER A 170 -15.13 6.49 -25.11
C SER A 170 -15.46 5.45 -26.18
N ARG A 171 -16.00 4.29 -25.80
CA ARG A 171 -16.44 3.25 -26.76
C ARG A 171 -17.68 3.68 -27.55
N GLU A 172 -18.66 4.27 -26.87
CA GLU A 172 -19.88 4.81 -27.49
C GLU A 172 -19.54 5.89 -28.54
N LEU A 173 -18.52 6.72 -28.28
CA LEU A 173 -17.98 7.68 -29.24
C LEU A 173 -17.21 7.00 -30.40
N GLU A 174 -16.45 5.95 -30.14
CA GLU A 174 -15.80 5.17 -31.21
C GLU A 174 -16.82 4.45 -32.12
N GLU A 175 -17.89 3.89 -31.56
CA GLU A 175 -18.92 3.13 -32.27
C GLU A 175 -19.80 4.05 -33.14
N SER A 176 -20.21 5.21 -32.62
CA SER A 176 -20.95 6.22 -33.38
C SER A 176 -20.13 6.82 -34.53
N ASN A 177 -18.82 7.06 -34.35
CA ASN A 177 -17.92 7.49 -35.42
C ASN A 177 -17.78 6.41 -36.52
N LYS A 178 -17.66 5.13 -36.14
CA LYS A 178 -17.59 4.01 -37.09
C LYS A 178 -18.89 3.88 -37.91
N ALA A 179 -20.05 3.94 -37.25
CA ALA A 179 -21.36 3.89 -37.91
C ALA A 179 -21.56 5.04 -38.92
N SER A 180 -21.14 6.26 -38.54
CA SER A 180 -21.22 7.46 -39.40
C SER A 180 -20.28 7.40 -40.61
N THR A 181 -19.21 6.59 -40.54
CA THR A 181 -18.27 6.40 -41.66
C THR A 181 -18.77 5.32 -42.64
N SER A 182 -19.52 4.33 -42.16
CA SER A 182 -20.01 3.20 -42.99
C SER A 182 -21.21 3.52 -43.90
N SER A 183 -21.81 4.72 -43.79
CA SER A 183 -23.04 5.09 -44.50
C SER A 183 -22.84 5.79 -45.86
N SER A 184 -21.60 5.87 -46.36
CA SER A 184 -21.26 6.48 -47.66
C SER A 184 -20.91 5.42 -48.72
N PRO A 185 -21.86 5.02 -49.60
CA PRO A 185 -21.57 4.13 -50.72
C PRO A 185 -21.14 4.94 -51.95
N ILE A 186 -19.85 4.89 -52.34
CA ILE A 186 -19.39 5.28 -53.68
C ILE A 186 -18.02 4.68 -54.01
N SER A 187 -17.85 4.27 -55.27
CA SER A 187 -16.64 3.87 -55.99
C SER A 187 -15.66 2.88 -55.33
N GLN A 188 -15.60 1.67 -55.90
CA GLN A 188 -14.45 0.78 -55.77
C GLN A 188 -13.27 1.34 -56.57
N GLU A 189 -12.08 1.43 -55.98
CA GLU A 189 -10.83 1.28 -56.74
C GLU A 189 -9.74 0.66 -55.85
N SER A 190 -8.79 -0.03 -56.46
CA SER A 190 -7.94 -1.01 -55.78
C SER A 190 -6.50 -0.55 -55.59
N CYS A 191 -5.94 -0.80 -54.40
CA CYS A 191 -4.54 -1.22 -54.31
C CYS A 191 -4.26 -1.97 -53.01
N SER A 192 -3.37 -2.96 -53.07
CA SER A 192 -3.03 -3.86 -51.96
C SER A 192 -1.61 -3.60 -51.44
N LEU A 193 -1.49 -3.24 -50.16
CA LEU A 193 -0.27 -3.31 -49.34
C LEU A 193 -0.66 -3.11 -47.86
N GLY A 194 -0.10 -3.80 -46.87
CA GLY A 194 0.93 -4.84 -46.98
C GLY A 194 1.95 -4.90 -45.83
N THR A 195 1.61 -4.50 -44.60
CA THR A 195 2.54 -4.62 -43.44
C THR A 195 1.83 -4.99 -42.14
N GLY A 196 2.21 -6.12 -41.53
CA GLY A 196 1.72 -6.54 -40.21
C GLY A 196 2.63 -6.09 -39.07
N LEU A 197 2.15 -5.19 -38.20
CA LEU A 197 2.93 -4.66 -37.06
C LEU A 197 2.48 -5.25 -35.71
N ARG A 198 3.00 -6.43 -35.39
CA ARG A 198 2.80 -7.10 -34.08
C ARG A 198 3.54 -6.37 -32.95
N LYS A 199 2.89 -5.40 -32.29
CA LYS A 199 3.45 -4.68 -31.13
C LYS A 199 3.39 -5.51 -29.85
N ASN A 200 4.47 -6.25 -29.55
CA ASN A 200 4.69 -6.90 -28.24
C ASN A 200 4.91 -5.85 -27.14
N SER A 201 3.83 -5.34 -26.55
CA SER A 201 3.91 -4.30 -25.51
C SER A 201 4.35 -4.86 -24.15
N ARG A 202 5.63 -4.70 -23.80
CA ARG A 202 6.17 -4.95 -22.45
C ARG A 202 5.65 -3.91 -21.46
N GLN A 203 4.38 -3.99 -21.08
CA GLN A 203 3.76 -3.03 -20.16
C GLN A 203 4.12 -3.32 -18.69
N LEU A 204 5.39 -3.06 -18.35
CA LEU A 204 5.83 -2.80 -16.98
C LEU A 204 4.96 -1.67 -16.42
N MET A 205 4.12 -1.96 -15.42
CA MET A 205 3.19 -0.97 -14.85
C MET A 205 3.88 0.00 -13.87
N PHE A 206 4.99 0.59 -14.32
CA PHE A 206 5.46 1.88 -13.83
C PHE A 206 4.57 2.96 -14.46
N LEU A 207 3.42 3.21 -13.84
CA LEU A 207 2.63 4.41 -14.14
C LEU A 207 3.30 5.64 -13.53
N ALA A 208 4.41 6.05 -14.15
CA ALA A 208 4.81 7.44 -14.11
C ALA A 208 3.85 8.23 -15.01
N VAL A 209 3.15 9.20 -14.44
CA VAL A 209 2.33 10.16 -15.18
C VAL A 209 2.80 11.55 -14.78
N PRO A 210 3.50 12.30 -15.64
CA PRO A 210 3.83 13.69 -15.39
C PRO A 210 2.61 14.58 -15.68
N GLY A 211 2.47 15.69 -14.94
CA GLY A 211 1.57 16.79 -15.32
C GLY A 211 0.37 17.02 -14.40
N ALA A 212 0.62 17.70 -13.28
CA ALA A 212 -0.32 18.69 -12.73
C ALA A 212 0.51 19.95 -12.43
N ALA A 213 0.13 21.08 -13.00
CA ALA A 213 0.97 22.29 -12.99
C ALA A 213 0.71 23.19 -11.78
N ALA A 214 1.76 23.94 -11.42
CA ALA A 214 1.80 25.19 -10.64
C ALA A 214 0.55 25.59 -9.80
N ALA A 215 0.71 25.52 -8.48
CA ALA A 215 0.00 26.38 -7.54
C ALA A 215 1.03 26.99 -6.56
N THR A 216 1.60 28.13 -6.92
CA THR A 216 2.57 28.87 -6.09
C THR A 216 1.86 29.65 -4.98
N MET A 217 2.22 29.41 -3.72
CA MET A 217 2.08 30.43 -2.69
C MET A 217 3.16 30.27 -1.61
N SER A 218 3.96 31.32 -1.43
CA SER A 218 5.08 31.35 -0.50
C SER A 218 4.65 31.83 0.87
N GLN A 219 5.04 31.14 1.95
CA GLN A 219 5.41 31.79 3.21
C GLN A 219 6.65 31.11 3.80
N SER A 220 7.59 31.92 4.28
CA SER A 220 8.87 31.50 4.82
C SER A 220 8.84 31.45 6.35
N LEU A 221 9.39 30.41 6.96
CA LEU A 221 9.96 30.51 8.31
C LEU A 221 11.31 29.76 8.40
N THR A 222 12.22 30.37 9.14
CA THR A 222 13.67 30.08 9.16
C THR A 222 14.06 28.90 10.04
N LEU A 223 15.07 28.13 9.61
CA LEU A 223 15.89 27.27 10.47
C LEU A 223 17.24 27.95 10.77
N PRO A 224 17.74 27.90 12.02
CA PRO A 224 19.13 28.18 12.33
C PRO A 224 19.94 26.92 12.70
N ALA A 225 21.15 26.86 12.13
CA ALA A 225 22.39 26.25 12.63
C ALA A 225 22.39 24.90 13.40
N ILE A 226 23.14 23.95 12.85
CA ILE A 226 23.76 22.84 13.60
C ILE A 226 24.82 23.40 14.56
N ASN A 227 24.89 22.87 15.79
CA ASN A 227 26.12 22.85 16.57
C ASN A 227 26.34 21.42 17.10
N ASN A 228 27.56 20.91 16.97
CA ASN A 228 27.94 19.55 17.32
C ASN A 228 29.32 19.59 17.99
N ASN A 229 29.41 19.26 19.28
CA ASN A 229 30.68 19.31 19.99
C ASN A 229 30.74 18.44 21.25
N ASN A 230 31.97 18.16 21.69
CA ASN A 230 32.36 17.59 23.00
C ASN A 230 32.02 16.11 23.29
N TYR A 231 32.75 15.22 22.61
CA TYR A 231 33.16 13.93 23.16
C TYR A 231 34.44 14.12 24.02
N ARG A 232 34.42 13.91 25.36
CA ARG A 232 35.68 13.76 26.12
C ARG A 232 35.56 12.91 27.41
N LYS A 233 36.65 12.20 27.70
CA LYS A 233 36.86 11.12 28.70
C LYS A 233 36.78 11.54 30.19
N GLY A 234 36.46 10.55 31.04
CA GLY A 234 36.85 10.39 32.45
C GLY A 234 35.98 9.30 33.13
N SER A 235 36.45 8.16 33.64
CA SER A 235 37.37 7.89 34.78
C SER A 235 36.77 8.30 36.14
N ASP A 236 36.64 7.44 37.17
CA ASP A 236 37.00 6.01 37.27
C ASP A 236 36.38 5.32 38.52
N SER A 237 36.65 4.02 38.68
CA SER A 237 36.80 3.27 39.95
C SER A 237 35.60 2.58 40.67
N ARG A 238 35.87 1.29 40.97
CA ARG A 238 35.59 0.50 42.21
C ARG A 238 34.28 -0.30 42.45
N LEU A 239 34.49 -1.64 42.47
CA LEU A 239 34.03 -2.65 43.46
C LEU A 239 32.54 -3.11 43.44
N SER A 240 32.17 -4.37 43.69
CA SER A 240 32.95 -5.61 43.97
C SER A 240 32.11 -6.92 43.96
N THR A 241 32.70 -8.05 43.48
CA THR A 241 32.57 -9.48 43.95
C THR A 241 31.20 -10.21 44.03
N VAL A 242 31.02 -11.55 43.92
CA VAL A 242 31.80 -12.76 43.46
C VAL A 242 30.81 -13.97 43.32
N SER A 243 31.21 -15.05 42.60
CA SER A 243 30.60 -16.41 42.44
C SER A 243 29.83 -16.63 41.12
N ALA A 244 30.05 -17.62 40.23
CA ALA A 244 30.60 -19.02 40.26
C ALA A 244 29.59 -20.09 40.76
N LEU A 245 29.36 -21.27 40.15
CA LEU A 245 29.88 -22.00 38.96
C LEU A 245 28.70 -22.29 37.95
N SER A 246 28.65 -23.15 36.90
CA SER A 246 29.41 -24.27 36.24
C SER A 246 29.18 -24.18 34.69
N ALA A 247 29.69 -24.94 33.70
CA ALA A 247 30.29 -26.28 33.48
C ALA A 247 29.27 -27.46 33.33
N THR A 248 29.24 -28.34 32.29
CA THR A 248 30.15 -28.62 31.14
C THR A 248 29.47 -29.19 29.86
N SER A 249 30.03 -28.88 28.67
CA SER A 249 30.12 -29.68 27.40
C SER A 249 28.83 -30.16 26.66
N VAL A 250 28.80 -30.54 25.36
CA VAL A 250 29.80 -30.74 24.27
C VAL A 250 29.33 -30.02 22.96
N SER A 251 30.21 -29.84 21.97
CA SER A 251 29.97 -29.23 20.63
C SER A 251 29.81 -30.31 19.50
N PRO A 252 29.76 -30.08 18.16
CA PRO A 252 30.31 -28.96 17.38
C PRO A 252 29.41 -28.27 16.32
N ALA A 253 29.96 -27.16 15.83
CA ALA A 253 29.43 -26.17 14.91
C ALA A 253 29.23 -26.58 13.43
N ILE A 254 28.33 -25.84 12.77
CA ILE A 254 28.51 -25.30 11.41
C ILE A 254 28.28 -23.77 11.48
N GLU A 255 28.91 -23.01 10.58
CA GLU A 255 29.40 -21.65 10.87
C GLU A 255 28.69 -20.49 10.13
N ARG A 256 28.50 -19.38 10.87
CA ARG A 256 28.31 -17.95 10.47
C ARG A 256 27.64 -17.58 9.13
N ALA A 257 26.57 -16.77 9.25
CA ALA A 257 26.55 -15.40 8.67
C ALA A 257 25.48 -14.51 9.36
N PRO A 258 25.78 -13.24 9.72
CA PRO A 258 24.79 -12.32 10.31
C PRO A 258 24.01 -11.55 9.23
N SER A 259 22.68 -11.48 9.34
CA SER A 259 21.78 -10.84 8.36
C SER A 259 21.10 -9.54 8.85
N THR A 260 21.61 -8.95 9.94
CA THR A 260 21.06 -7.76 10.62
C THR A 260 21.46 -6.42 9.97
N GLY A 261 21.09 -6.21 8.70
CA GLY A 261 21.37 -4.94 8.00
C GLY A 261 20.38 -4.47 6.92
N LEU A 262 19.63 -5.38 6.29
CA LEU A 262 18.93 -5.10 5.02
C LEU A 262 17.45 -4.67 5.13
N LEU A 263 16.91 -4.49 6.35
CA LEU A 263 15.47 -4.28 6.56
C LEU A 263 15.00 -2.80 6.44
N ARG A 264 15.81 -1.81 6.83
CA ARG A 264 15.47 -0.38 6.64
C ARG A 264 15.39 0.05 5.16
N PRO A 265 16.28 -0.40 4.25
CA PRO A 265 16.22 -0.05 2.83
C PRO A 265 14.87 -0.27 2.16
N LEU A 266 14.12 -1.34 2.47
CA LEU A 266 12.85 -1.64 1.79
C LEU A 266 11.74 -0.62 2.11
N LYS A 267 11.55 -0.25 3.37
CA LYS A 267 10.54 0.76 3.76
C LYS A 267 10.86 2.13 3.16
N GLU A 268 12.14 2.53 3.17
CA GLU A 268 12.58 3.82 2.62
C GLU A 268 12.60 3.83 1.07
N PHE A 269 12.92 2.70 0.41
CA PHE A 269 12.81 2.56 -1.04
C PHE A 269 11.36 2.61 -1.52
N ALA A 270 10.45 1.91 -0.83
CA ALA A 270 9.02 2.01 -1.09
C ALA A 270 8.51 3.43 -0.86
N ARG A 271 8.98 4.14 0.17
CA ARG A 271 8.64 5.55 0.45
C ARG A 271 9.11 6.49 -0.67
N ARG A 272 10.38 6.39 -1.10
CA ARG A 272 10.94 7.21 -2.19
C ARG A 272 10.23 6.96 -3.53
N ARG A 273 9.89 5.70 -3.85
CA ARG A 273 9.07 5.38 -5.04
C ARG A 273 7.58 5.75 -4.91
N PHE A 274 7.08 6.00 -3.70
CA PHE A 274 5.73 6.52 -3.51
C PHE A 274 5.71 8.04 -3.74
N ILE A 275 6.67 8.78 -3.17
CA ILE A 275 6.79 10.23 -3.29
C ILE A 275 7.15 10.67 -4.73
N ASN A 276 7.87 9.85 -5.49
CA ASN A 276 8.32 10.21 -6.85
C ASN A 276 7.43 9.66 -7.98
N HIS A 277 6.25 9.08 -7.68
CA HIS A 277 5.32 8.53 -8.68
C HIS A 277 3.83 8.77 -8.35
N PHE A 278 3.52 9.76 -7.51
CA PHE A 278 2.17 10.24 -7.20
C PHE A 278 2.18 11.75 -6.99
#